data_AF-A0A257L6Y6-F1
#
_entry.id   AF-A0A257L6Y6-F1
#
_cell.length_a   1.000
_cell.length_b   1.000
_cell.length_c   1.000
_cell.angle_alpha   90.00
_cell.angle_beta   90.00
_cell.angle_gamma   90.00
#
_symmetry.space_group_name_H-M   'P 1'
#
loop_
_entity.id
_entity.type
_entity.pdbx_description
1 polymer ?
#
loop_
_entity_poly.entity_id
_entity_poly.type
_entity_poly.pdbx_seq_one_letter_code
_entity_poly.pdbx_strand_id
1 'polypeptide(L)' 'MKILLDECVTKRLKIHLNEFDVYTVNELNLSGIKNGKLMTYCTENGFDILLTIDKNLDVSTKSR' A
#
# COMPACT_ATOMS: atom_id res chain seq x y z
N MET A 1 -1.35 11.77 -7.34
CA MET A 1 -1.82 10.45 -6.92
C MET A 1 -1.03 10.03 -5.70
N LYS A 2 -1.70 9.50 -4.68
CA LYS A 2 -1.08 9.03 -3.43
C LYS A 2 -0.89 7.52 -3.47
N ILE A 3 0.33 7.07 -3.21
CA ILE A 3 0.71 5.66 -3.24
C ILE A 3 1.16 5.26 -1.83
N LEU A 4 0.57 4.19 -1.29
CA LEU A 4 1.01 3.56 -0.06
C LEU A 4 1.85 2.33 -0.38
N LEU A 5 3.08 2.29 0.10
CA LEU A 5 3.97 1.14 0.02
C LEU A 5 3.88 0.31 1.30
N ASP A 6 3.54 -0.95 1.13
CA ASP A 6 3.51 -1.95 2.19
C ASP A 6 4.91 -2.25 2.75
N GLU A 7 4.98 -2.84 3.95
CA GLU A 7 6.22 -3.15 4.66
C GLU A 7 7.11 -4.14 3.88
N CYS A 8 6.50 -4.96 3.04
CA CYS A 8 7.18 -5.89 2.17
C CYS A 8 7.84 -5.20 0.97
N VAL A 9 7.48 -3.96 0.64
CA VAL A 9 8.02 -3.25 -0.52
C VAL A 9 9.31 -2.50 -0.16
N THR A 10 10.34 -2.68 -1.00
CA THR A 10 11.63 -2.04 -0.78
C THR A 10 11.54 -0.53 -0.95
N LYS A 11 12.06 0.23 0.03
CA LYS A 11 12.11 1.71 0.02
C LYS A 11 12.78 2.32 -1.22
N ARG A 12 13.66 1.56 -1.91
CA ARG A 12 14.28 1.95 -3.18
C ARG A 12 13.26 2.25 -4.27
N LEU A 13 12.09 1.61 -4.24
CA LEU A 13 11.04 1.86 -5.23
C LEU A 13 10.49 3.29 -5.15
N LYS A 14 10.54 3.92 -3.97
CA LYS A 14 10.17 5.33 -3.78
C LYS A 14 10.97 6.26 -4.71
N ILE A 15 12.25 5.95 -4.96
CA ILE A 15 13.14 6.73 -5.84
C ILE A 15 12.66 6.70 -7.31
N HIS A 16 11.95 5.64 -7.71
CA HIS A 16 11.39 5.52 -9.06
C HIS A 16 10.00 6.15 -9.20
N LEU A 17 9.39 6.54 -8.08
CA LEU A 17 8.03 7.07 -8.00
C LEU A 17 8.02 8.53 -7.50
N ASN A 18 9.11 9.28 -7.70
CA ASN A 18 9.26 10.66 -7.22
C ASN A 18 8.21 11.64 -7.78
N GLU A 19 7.55 11.29 -8.89
CA GLU A 19 6.45 12.06 -9.48
C GLU A 19 5.12 11.92 -8.72
N PHE A 20 5.05 11.00 -7.75
CA PHE A 20 3.87 10.71 -6.95
C PHE A 20 4.12 10.95 -5.46
N ASP A 21 3.04 11.17 -4.72
CA ASP A 21 3.08 11.26 -3.27
C ASP A 21 3.15 9.85 -2.67
N VAL A 22 4.38 9.38 -2.44
CA VAL A 22 4.64 8.01 -1.96
C VAL A 22 4.93 7.99 -0.47
N TYR A 23 4.11 7.23 0.24
CA TYR A 23 4.27 6.96 1.67
C TYR A 23 4.51 5.48 1.90
N THR A 24 5.28 5.14 2.92
CA THR A 24 5.44 3.77 3.38
C THR A 24 4.61 3.54 4.65
N VAL A 25 4.12 2.33 4.86
CA VAL A 25 3.43 1.96 6.12
C VAL A 25 4.32 2.21 7.34
N ASN A 26 5.64 2.10 7.19
CA ASN A 26 6.60 2.43 8.25
C ASN A 26 6.62 3.93 8.57
N GLU A 27 6.58 4.81 7.56
CA GLU A 27 6.52 6.28 7.76
C GLU A 27 5.22 6.72 8.45
N LEU A 28 4.14 6.00 8.20
CA LEU A 28 2.82 6.30 8.75
C LEU A 28 2.52 5.55 10.06
N ASN A 29 3.48 4.81 10.62
CA ASN A 29 3.30 3.95 11.79
C ASN A 29 2.16 2.92 11.64
N LEU A 30 1.93 2.45 10.40
CA LEU A 30 0.94 1.44 10.04
C LEU A 30 1.53 0.03 9.93
N SER A 31 2.80 -0.16 10.31
CA SER A 31 3.47 -1.47 10.24
C SER A 31 2.75 -2.51 11.11
N GLY A 32 2.51 -3.71 10.57
CA GLY A 32 1.84 -4.81 11.28
C GLY A 32 0.32 -4.64 11.41
N ILE A 33 -0.27 -3.65 10.73
CA ILE A 33 -1.73 -3.54 10.60
C ILE A 33 -2.25 -4.57 9.59
N LYS A 34 -3.35 -5.24 9.92
CA LYS A 34 -4.00 -6.19 9.00
C LYS A 34 -4.42 -5.50 7.68
N ASN A 35 -4.26 -6.20 6.55
CA ASN A 35 -4.62 -5.72 5.21
C ASN A 35 -5.99 -5.04 5.13
N GLY A 36 -7.02 -5.58 5.80
CA GLY A 36 -8.36 -4.97 5.82
C GLY A 36 -8.38 -3.56 6.40
N LYS A 37 -7.66 -3.31 7.51
CA LYS A 37 -7.53 -1.98 8.11
C LYS A 37 -6.65 -1.06 7.26
N LEU A 38 -5.64 -1.62 6.58
CA LEU A 38 -4.78 -0.87 5.68
C LEU A 38 -5.57 -0.34 4.47
N MET A 39 -6.46 -1.16 3.91
CA MET A 39 -7.37 -0.76 2.82
C MET A 39 -8.35 0.32 3.26
N THR A 40 -8.91 0.22 4.48
CA THR A 40 -9.76 1.26 5.05
C THR A 40 -8.98 2.57 5.20
N TYR A 41 -7.77 2.51 5.76
CA TYR A 41 -6.91 3.68 5.90
C TYR A 41 -6.60 4.33 4.53
N CYS A 42 -6.31 3.52 3.51
CA CYS A 42 -6.09 4.02 2.15
C CYS A 42 -7.31 4.80 1.64
N THR A 43 -8.50 4.22 1.82
CA THR A 43 -9.77 4.84 1.39
C THR A 43 -10.05 6.14 2.14
N GLU A 44 -9.86 6.16 3.46
CA GLU A 44 -10.13 7.34 4.31
C GLU A 44 -9.15 8.48 4.07
N ASN A 45 -7.89 8.18 3.72
CA ASN A 45 -6.84 9.18 3.54
C ASN A 45 -6.61 9.56 2.05
N GLY A 46 -7.44 9.02 1.15
CA GLY A 46 -7.39 9.31 -0.28
C GLY A 46 -6.15 8.76 -0.97
N PHE A 47 -5.71 7.55 -0.59
CA PHE A 47 -4.69 6.81 -1.34
C PHE A 47 -5.32 6.17 -2.58
N ASP A 48 -4.72 6.45 -3.74
CA ASP A 48 -5.17 5.92 -5.02
C ASP A 48 -4.66 4.48 -5.23
N ILE A 49 -3.47 4.17 -4.70
CA ILE A 49 -2.78 2.91 -4.95
C ILE A 49 -2.19 2.37 -3.64
N LEU A 50 -2.50 1.12 -3.30
CA LEU A 50 -1.76 0.33 -2.33
C LEU A 50 -0.84 -0.63 -3.09
N LEU A 51 0.46 -0.47 -2.93
CA LEU A 51 1.46 -1.33 -3.54
C LEU A 51 2.05 -2.27 -2.50
N THR A 52 1.93 -3.56 -2.77
CA THR A 52 2.34 -4.66 -1.89
C THR A 52 2.83 -5.82 -2.75
N ILE A 53 3.76 -6.61 -2.20
CA ILE A 53 4.31 -7.81 -2.86
C ILE A 53 3.99 -9.08 -2.07
N ASP A 54 3.06 -9.00 -1.14
CA ASP A 54 2.61 -10.16 -0.37
C ASP A 54 2.01 -11.22 -1.31
N LYS A 55 2.57 -12.43 -1.29
CA LYS A 55 2.07 -13.57 -2.07
C LYS A 55 0.71 -14.08 -1.57
N ASN A 56 0.28 -13.64 -0.40
CA ASN A 56 -0.97 -14.03 0.23
C ASN A 56 -2.13 -13.07 -0.09
N LEU A 57 -1.92 -12.11 -1.00
CA LEU A 57 -3.01 -11.39 -1.65
C LEU A 57 -3.68 -12.35 -2.60
N ASP A 58 -4.62 -13.12 -2.07
CA ASP A 58 -5.55 -13.90 -2.85
C ASP A 58 -6.28 -12.92 -3.77
N VAL A 59 -5.88 -12.89 -5.04
CA VAL A 59 -6.59 -12.20 -6.12
C VAL A 59 -7.84 -13.01 -6.41
N SER A 60 -8.71 -13.12 -5.42
CA SER A 60 -10.06 -13.61 -5.57
C SER A 60 -10.85 -12.57 -6.36
N THR A 61 -10.52 -12.42 -7.65
CA THR A 61 -11.49 -12.03 -8.67
C THR A 61 -12.59 -13.08 -8.68
N LYS A 62 -13.51 -12.99 -7.72
CA LYS A 62 -14.84 -13.55 -7.88
C LYS A 62 -15.60 -12.63 -8.82
N SER A 63 -15.32 -12.77 -10.11
CA SER A 63 -16.32 -12.50 -11.14
C SER A 63 -17.31 -13.65 -11.09
N ARG A 64 -18.45 -13.44 -10.43
CA ARG A 64 -19.74 -14.09 -10.72
C ARG A 64 -20.84 -13.43 -9.91
#